data_AF-A0A2P5NBZ1-F1
#
_entry.id   AF-A0A2P5NBZ1-F1
#
_cell.length_a   1.000
_cell.length_b   1.000
_cell.length_c   1.000
_cell.angle_alpha   90.00
_cell.angle_beta   90.00
_cell.angle_gamma   90.00
#
_symmetry.space_group_name_H-M   'P 1'
#
loop_
_entity.id
_entity.type
_entity.pdbx_description
1 polymer ?
#
loop_
_entity_poly.entity_id
_entity_poly.type
_entity_poly.pdbx_seq_one_letter_code
_entity_poly.pdbx_strand_id
1 'polypeptide(L)' 'YVGITRAQQTLTFSYCTHRKRYGDISATEPSRFLAELPEDDLEWANRKQLPPEEIKQRGKASLAQLKAMLG' A
#
# COMPACT_ATOMS: atom_id res chain seq x y z
N TYR A 1 18.11 2.37 -2.51
CA TYR A 1 18.58 2.22 -3.91
C TYR A 1 18.73 0.78 -4.35
N VAL A 2 19.69 -0.01 -3.83
CA VAL A 2 19.87 -1.42 -4.28
C VAL A 2 18.60 -2.25 -4.15
N GLY A 3 17.85 -2.12 -3.05
CA GLY A 3 16.57 -2.84 -2.89
C GLY A 3 15.51 -2.48 -3.93
N ILE A 4 15.54 -1.24 -4.46
CA ILE A 4 14.60 -0.79 -5.49
C ILE A 4 14.92 -1.47 -6.81
N THR A 5 16.20 -1.49 -7.20
CA THR A 5 16.67 -2.08 -8.45
C THR A 5 16.64 -3.62 -8.48
N ARG A 6 16.21 -4.27 -7.38
CA ARG A 6 16.08 -5.74 -7.31
C ARG A 6 14.73 -6.22 -7.82
N ALA A 7 13.69 -5.41 -7.72
CA ALA A 7 12.37 -5.77 -8.24
C ALA A 7 12.40 -5.69 -9.78
N GLN A 8 11.94 -6.74 -10.44
CA GLN A 8 11.92 -6.81 -11.91
C GLN A 8 10.56 -6.41 -12.51
N GLN A 9 9.47 -6.52 -11.74
CA GLN A 9 8.10 -6.29 -12.22
C GLN A 9 7.38 -5.24 -11.37
N THR A 10 7.22 -5.51 -10.07
CA THR A 10 6.50 -4.62 -9.15
C THR A 10 7.25 -4.54 -7.83
N LEU A 11 7.28 -3.33 -7.26
CA LEU A 11 7.85 -3.06 -5.95
C LEU A 11 6.80 -2.41 -5.06
N THR A 12 6.48 -3.04 -3.94
CA THR A 12 5.53 -2.51 -2.97
C THR A 12 6.27 -2.12 -1.70
N PHE A 13 6.17 -0.84 -1.33
CA PHE A 13 6.66 -0.37 -0.04
C PHE A 13 5.59 -0.49 1.04
N SER A 14 6.00 -0.80 2.26
CA SER A 14 5.13 -0.77 3.44
C SER A 14 5.81 -0.03 4.58
N TYR A 15 5.01 0.66 5.38
CA TYR A 15 5.47 1.33 6.59
C TYR A 15 4.36 1.29 7.65
N CYS A 16 4.74 1.54 8.90
CA CYS A 16 3.84 1.58 10.06
C CYS A 16 3.94 2.94 10.73
N THR A 17 2.86 3.40 11.36
CA THR A 17 2.87 4.61 12.21
C THR A 17 3.32 4.31 13.64
N HIS A 18 3.19 3.06 14.09
CA HIS A 18 3.59 2.60 15.41
C HIS A 18 4.26 1.24 15.31
N ARG A 19 5.32 1.03 16.09
CA ARG A 19 6.05 -0.24 16.15
C ARG A 19 6.21 -0.68 17.59
N LYS A 20 5.91 -1.96 17.85
CA LYS A 20 6.24 -2.60 19.13
C LYS A 20 7.66 -3.14 19.07
N ARG A 21 8.52 -2.73 20.00
CA ARG A 21 9.90 -3.23 20.13
C ARG A 21 10.22 -3.44 21.60
N TYR A 22 10.67 -4.65 21.96
CA TYR A 22 11.02 -5.03 23.34
C TYR A 22 9.90 -4.80 24.37
N GLY A 23 8.63 -4.88 23.94
CA GLY A 23 7.48 -4.65 24.81
C GLY A 23 6.86 -3.26 24.68
N ASP A 24 7.66 -2.26 24.31
CA ASP A 24 7.23 -0.87 24.20
C ASP A 24 6.70 -0.54 22.80
N ILE A 25 5.67 0.31 22.73
CA ILE A 25 5.12 0.82 21.48
C ILE A 25 5.62 2.26 21.31
N SER A 26 6.29 2.52 20.20
CA SER A 26 6.70 3.87 19.82
C SER A 26 6.14 4.27 18.46
N ALA A 27 5.86 5.57 18.31
CA ALA A 27 5.52 6.15 17.02
C ALA A 27 6.74 6.10 16.10
N THR A 28 6.50 5.81 14.82
CA THR A 28 7.53 5.74 13.79
C THR A 28 7.11 6.57 12.60
N GLU A 29 8.01 7.45 12.17
CA GLU A 29 7.82 8.23 10.95
C GLU A 29 8.17 7.40 9.71
N PRO A 30 7.53 7.68 8.54
CA PRO A 30 7.91 7.07 7.27
C PRO A 30 9.38 7.32 6.94
N SER A 31 10.00 6.38 6.22
CA SER A 31 11.39 6.55 5.80
C SER A 31 11.55 7.78 4.91
N ARG A 32 12.60 8.58 5.15
CA ARG A 32 12.95 9.75 4.31
C ARG A 32 13.08 9.41 2.83
N PHE A 33 13.53 8.19 2.51
CA PHE A 33 13.68 7.75 1.13
C PHE A 33 12.35 7.68 0.37
N LEU A 34 11.20 7.58 1.04
CA LEU A 34 9.90 7.64 0.39
C LEU A 34 9.58 9.04 -0.15
N ALA A 35 10.12 10.09 0.46
CA ALA A 35 9.97 11.48 0.00
C ALA A 35 10.99 11.87 -1.07
N GLU A 36 12.06 11.08 -1.23
CA GLU A 36 13.07 11.27 -2.28
C GLU A 36 12.66 10.60 -3.61
N LEU A 37 11.62 9.75 -3.62
CA LEU A 37 11.12 9.10 -4.82
C LEU A 37 10.30 10.06 -5.69
N PRO A 38 10.33 9.91 -7.03
CA PRO A 38 9.43 10.65 -7.91
C PRO A 38 7.96 10.40 -7.54
N GLU A 39 7.18 11.47 -7.35
CA GLU A 39 5.77 11.35 -6.96
C GLU A 39 4.91 10.71 -8.06
N ASP A 40 5.29 10.91 -9.32
CA ASP A 40 4.59 10.36 -10.50
C ASP A 40 4.65 8.83 -10.55
N ASP A 41 5.72 8.23 -10.03
CA ASP A 41 5.94 6.78 -9.99
C ASP A 41 5.39 6.14 -8.70
N LEU A 42 4.87 6.94 -7.76
CA LEU A 42 4.48 6.47 -6.43
C LEU A 42 2.95 6.43 -6.28
N GLU A 43 2.40 5.22 -6.24
CA GLU A 43 0.98 5.00 -5.95
C GLU A 43 0.72 4.87 -4.45
N TRP A 44 0.07 5.87 -3.86
CA TRP A 44 -0.37 5.82 -2.48
C TRP A 44 -1.77 5.23 -2.34
N ALA A 45 -1.85 3.94 -2.03
CA ALA A 45 -3.13 3.23 -1.81
C ALA A 45 -4.06 3.91 -0.78
N ASN A 46 -3.50 4.59 0.23
CA ASN A 46 -4.26 5.27 1.28
C ASN A 46 -4.29 6.81 1.17
N ARG A 47 -3.57 7.43 0.23
CA ARG A 47 -3.61 8.91 0.04
C ARG A 47 -4.39 9.33 -1.20
N LYS A 48 -4.52 8.49 -2.23
CA LYS A 48 -5.42 8.75 -3.35
C LYS A 48 -6.79 8.18 -2.99
N GLN A 49 -7.74 9.05 -2.60
CA GLN A 49 -9.15 8.67 -2.64
C GLN A 49 -9.50 8.38 -4.11
N LEU A 50 -9.68 7.10 -4.43
CA LEU A 50 -10.20 6.72 -5.74
C LEU A 50 -11.59 7.36 -5.93
N PRO A 51 -11.98 7.71 -7.17
CA PRO A 51 -13.32 8.17 -7.44
C PRO A 51 -14.36 7.17 -6.87
N PRO A 52 -15.50 7.64 -6.31
CA PRO A 52 -16.50 6.77 -5.71
C PRO A 52 -17.00 5.65 -6.64
N GLU A 53 -17.01 5.92 -7.94
CA GLU A 53 -17.35 4.96 -9.01
C GLU A 53 -16.36 3.78 -9.06
N GLU A 54 -15.06 4.03 -9.07
CA GLU A 54 -14.04 2.97 -9.11
C GLU A 54 -14.04 2.13 -7.84
N ILE A 55 -14.25 2.76 -6.67
CA ILE A 55 -14.40 2.04 -5.40
C ILE A 55 -15.59 1.09 -5.45
N LYS A 56 -16.74 1.54 -5.98
CA LYS A 56 -17.94 0.70 -6.16
C LYS A 56 -17.69 -0.47 -7.11
N GLN A 57 -17.01 -0.24 -8.23
CA GLN A 57 -16.70 -1.30 -9.20
C GLN A 57 -15.75 -2.35 -8.61
N ARG A 58 -14.66 -1.92 -7.95
CA ARG A 58 -13.75 -2.83 -7.22
C ARG A 58 -14.49 -3.63 -6.15
N GLY A 59 -15.33 -2.97 -5.36
CA GLY A 59 -16.12 -3.61 -4.32
C GLY A 59 -17.04 -4.70 -4.89
N LYS A 60 -17.75 -4.41 -5.99
CA LYS A 60 -18.59 -5.39 -6.70
C LYS A 60 -17.76 -6.58 -7.23
N ALA A 61 -16.59 -6.31 -7.82
CA ALA A 61 -15.72 -7.35 -8.36
C ALA A 61 -15.19 -8.29 -7.28
N SER A 62 -14.72 -7.75 -6.14
CA SER A 62 -14.28 -8.56 -5.00
C SER A 62 -15.42 -9.39 -4.41
N LEU A 63 -16.62 -8.84 -4.31
CA LEU A 63 -17.80 -9.54 -3.77
C LEU A 63 -18.26 -10.67 -4.73
N ALA A 64 -18.17 -10.45 -6.04
CA ALA A 64 -18.45 -11.48 -7.04
C ALA A 64 -17.44 -12.64 -6.98
N GLN A 65 -16.14 -12.35 -6.82
CA GLN A 65 -15.12 -13.38 -6.61
C GLN A 65 -15.37 -14.20 -5.34
N LEU A 66 -15.69 -13.54 -4.23
CA LEU A 66 -16.01 -14.23 -2.97
C LEU A 66 -17.24 -15.13 -3.12
N LYS A 67 -18.28 -14.68 -3.82
CA LYS A 67 -19.47 -15.50 -4.11
C LYS A 67 -19.14 -16.73 -4.96
N ALA A 68 -18.25 -16.59 -5.94
CA ALA A 68 -17.84 -17.70 -6.80
C ALA A 68 -16.98 -18.76 -6.07
N MET A 69 -16.25 -18.38 -5.02
CA MET A 69 -15.45 -19.32 -4.22
C MET A 69 -16.26 -20.04 -3.13
N LEU A 70 -17.41 -19.49 -2.74
CA LEU A 70 -18.27 -20.01 -1.68
C LEU A 70 -19.55 -20.70 -2.22
N GLY A 71 -19.66 -20.82 -3.55
CA GLY A 71 -20.77 -21.45 -4.27
C GLY A 71 -20.40 -22.81 -4.82
#